data_AF-Q5C1Z5-F1
#
_entry.id   AF-Q5C1Z5-F1
#
_cell.length_a   1.000
_cell.length_b   1.000
_cell.length_c   1.000
_cell.angle_alpha   90.00
_cell.angle_beta   90.00
_cell.angle_gamma   90.00
#
_symmetry.space_group_name_H-M   'P 1'
#
loop_
_entity.id
_entity.type
_entity.pdbx_description
1 polymer ?
#
loop_
_entity_poly.entity_id
_entity_poly.type
_entity_poly.pdbx_seq_one_letter_code
_entity_poly.pdbx_strand_id
1 'polypeptide(L)'
;MDLGNCLFIHDPAHKADYRKEPDAKKFQYELDALEHLEAFIRDCDQRTDVAKAKLRETQEELTDEASQKAEHINQLSEQIGTKLAKAEQLGADGHVEESLKLMKEVEELNLEKGKSEADLRTAIPTSTYQQQKLRVCEVCSAYLGVHDNDRRLADHFGGEAA
;
A
#
# COMPACT_ATOMS: atom_id res chain seq x y z
N MET A 1 -10.51 -16.89 -10.55
CA MET A 1 -9.34 -17.40 -11.32
C MET A 1 -9.87 -18.29 -12.43
N ASP A 2 -9.81 -17.84 -13.68
CA ASP A 2 -10.33 -18.63 -14.80
C ASP A 2 -9.23 -19.56 -15.34
N LEU A 3 -9.36 -20.85 -15.02
CA LEU A 3 -8.45 -21.91 -15.46
C LEU A 3 -8.87 -22.48 -16.84
N GLY A 4 -9.91 -21.92 -17.45
CA GLY A 4 -10.50 -22.41 -18.66
C GLY A 4 -11.22 -23.75 -18.47
N ASN A 5 -11.52 -24.42 -19.58
CA ASN A 5 -12.18 -25.71 -19.55
C ASN A 5 -11.24 -26.79 -19.03
N CYS A 6 -11.73 -27.61 -18.10
CA CYS A 6 -10.98 -28.76 -17.63
C CYS A 6 -10.71 -29.74 -18.78
N LEU A 7 -9.48 -30.26 -18.83
CA LEU A 7 -9.05 -31.24 -19.84
C LEU A 7 -9.53 -32.67 -19.54
N PHE A 8 -10.04 -32.92 -18.32
CA PHE A 8 -10.48 -34.24 -17.87
C PHE A 8 -12.01 -34.39 -17.92
N ILE A 9 -12.45 -35.66 -18.00
CA ILE A 9 -13.87 -36.02 -18.03
C ILE A 9 -14.39 -36.19 -16.60
N HIS A 10 -15.38 -35.39 -16.22
CA HIS A 10 -16.00 -35.41 -14.89
C HIS A 10 -17.38 -36.08 -14.87
N ASP A 11 -17.46 -37.34 -15.34
CA ASP A 11 -18.71 -38.12 -15.30
C ASP A 11 -19.05 -38.58 -13.86
N PRO A 12 -20.28 -38.32 -13.36
CA PRO A 12 -20.75 -38.85 -12.07
C PRO A 12 -20.60 -40.38 -11.91
N ALA A 13 -20.65 -41.15 -13.00
CA ALA A 13 -20.47 -42.60 -12.95
C ALA A 13 -19.07 -42.98 -12.46
N HIS A 14 -18.01 -42.34 -12.97
CA HIS A 14 -16.64 -42.58 -12.52
C HIS A 14 -16.46 -42.28 -11.01
N LYS A 15 -17.15 -41.26 -10.49
CA LYS A 15 -17.12 -40.93 -9.06
C LYS A 15 -17.79 -42.01 -8.20
N ALA A 16 -18.85 -42.65 -8.70
CA ALA A 16 -19.52 -43.73 -7.99
C ALA A 16 -18.64 -44.99 -7.94
N ASP A 17 -17.92 -45.29 -9.01
CA ASP A 17 -17.00 -46.44 -9.09
C ASP A 17 -15.77 -46.22 -8.21
N TYR A 18 -15.16 -45.03 -8.24
CA TYR A 18 -14.05 -44.65 -7.35
C TYR A 18 -14.38 -44.88 -5.86
N ARG A 19 -15.61 -44.56 -5.45
CA ARG A 19 -16.05 -44.74 -4.05
C ARG A 19 -16.19 -46.20 -3.63
N LYS A 20 -16.39 -47.13 -4.58
CA LYS A 20 -16.54 -48.57 -4.31
C LYS A 20 -15.20 -49.31 -4.34
N GLU A 21 -14.17 -48.74 -4.94
CA GLU A 21 -12.86 -49.38 -5.13
C GLU A 21 -12.12 -49.61 -3.79
N PRO A 22 -11.29 -50.66 -3.66
CA PRO A 22 -10.42 -50.85 -2.50
C PRO A 22 -9.35 -49.75 -2.36
N ASP A 23 -8.93 -49.47 -1.13
CA ASP A 23 -8.10 -48.30 -0.79
C ASP A 23 -6.73 -48.27 -1.48
N ALA A 24 -6.17 -49.40 -1.89
CA ALA A 24 -4.86 -49.46 -2.55
C ALA A 24 -4.81 -48.71 -3.90
N LYS A 25 -5.92 -48.68 -4.65
CA LYS A 25 -6.00 -47.91 -5.91
C LYS A 25 -6.32 -46.43 -5.66
N LYS A 26 -7.05 -46.11 -4.58
CA LYS A 26 -7.37 -44.73 -4.19
C LYS A 26 -6.12 -43.89 -3.96
N PHE A 27 -5.11 -44.49 -3.34
CA PHE A 27 -3.85 -43.82 -3.04
C PHE A 27 -3.17 -43.24 -4.30
N GLN A 28 -3.23 -43.90 -5.45
CA GLN A 28 -2.65 -43.38 -6.69
C GLN A 28 -3.38 -42.11 -7.17
N TYR A 29 -4.72 -42.13 -7.16
CA TYR A 29 -5.53 -40.98 -7.52
C TYR A 29 -5.36 -39.81 -6.53
N GLU A 30 -5.17 -40.11 -5.25
CA GLU A 30 -4.91 -39.11 -4.21
C GLU A 30 -3.54 -38.44 -4.36
N LEU A 31 -2.51 -39.20 -4.78
CA LEU A 31 -1.20 -38.63 -5.09
C LEU A 31 -1.27 -37.67 -6.29
N ASP A 32 -1.91 -38.09 -7.39
CA ASP A 32 -2.08 -37.24 -8.58
C ASP A 32 -2.89 -35.98 -8.24
N ALA A 33 -3.95 -36.13 -7.44
CA ALA A 33 -4.75 -34.99 -6.97
C ALA A 33 -3.96 -34.05 -6.07
N LEU A 34 -3.11 -34.59 -5.19
CA LEU A 34 -2.27 -33.81 -4.29
C LEU A 34 -1.22 -33.02 -5.07
N GLU A 35 -0.55 -33.61 -6.06
CA GLU A 35 0.39 -32.90 -6.95
C GLU A 35 -0.30 -31.73 -7.66
N HIS A 36 -1.52 -31.95 -8.16
CA HIS A 36 -2.29 -30.90 -8.80
C HIS A 36 -2.71 -29.79 -7.82
N LEU A 37 -3.16 -30.14 -6.61
CA LEU A 37 -3.52 -29.16 -5.57
C LEU A 37 -2.32 -28.36 -5.07
N GLU A 38 -1.15 -28.99 -4.92
CA GLU A 38 0.08 -28.30 -4.57
C GLU A 38 0.48 -27.26 -5.62
N ALA A 39 0.30 -27.57 -6.91
CA ALA A 39 0.56 -26.60 -7.97
C ALA A 39 -0.34 -25.35 -7.84
N PHE A 40 -1.63 -25.53 -7.51
CA PHE A 40 -2.54 -24.41 -7.26
C PHE A 40 -2.16 -23.59 -6.03
N ILE A 41 -1.79 -24.25 -4.93
CA ILE A 41 -1.35 -23.56 -3.72
C ILE A 41 -0.11 -22.72 -4.03
N ARG A 42 0.87 -23.27 -4.74
CA ARG A 42 2.08 -22.53 -5.14
C ARG A 42 1.77 -21.31 -6.00
N ASP A 43 0.83 -21.41 -6.95
CA ASP A 43 0.43 -20.25 -7.75
C ASP A 43 -0.30 -19.18 -6.91
N CYS A 44 -1.22 -19.60 -6.04
CA CYS A 44 -1.91 -18.69 -5.11
C CYS A 44 -0.92 -17.98 -4.16
N ASP A 45 0.06 -18.71 -3.62
CA ASP A 45 1.10 -18.16 -2.76
C ASP A 45 1.96 -17.15 -3.52
N GLN A 46 2.42 -17.51 -4.74
CA GLN A 46 3.20 -16.61 -5.58
C GLN A 46 2.43 -15.32 -5.90
N ARG A 47 1.13 -15.43 -6.24
CA ARG A 47 0.29 -14.27 -6.52
C ARG A 47 0.11 -13.39 -5.28
N THR A 48 -0.07 -14.02 -4.11
CA THR A 48 -0.18 -13.32 -2.83
C THR A 48 1.11 -12.58 -2.50
N ASP A 49 2.27 -13.20 -2.70
CA ASP A 49 3.57 -12.58 -2.48
C ASP A 49 3.82 -11.39 -3.42
N VAL A 50 3.46 -11.53 -4.70
CA VAL A 50 3.54 -10.43 -5.66
C VAL A 50 2.62 -9.27 -5.25
N ALA A 51 1.39 -9.56 -4.82
CA ALA A 51 0.47 -8.53 -4.36
C ALA A 51 0.98 -7.82 -3.09
N LYS A 52 1.56 -8.56 -2.14
CA LYS A 52 2.18 -8.00 -0.93
C LYS A 52 3.38 -7.13 -1.27
N ALA A 53 4.25 -7.59 -2.16
CA ALA A 53 5.44 -6.85 -2.58
C ALA A 53 5.06 -5.52 -3.22
N LYS A 54 4.10 -5.53 -4.16
CA LYS A 54 3.56 -4.31 -4.79
C LYS A 54 2.94 -3.36 -3.78
N LEU A 55 2.13 -3.88 -2.86
CA LEU A 55 1.51 -3.05 -1.83
C LEU A 55 2.55 -2.39 -0.93
N ARG A 56 3.58 -3.15 -0.53
CA ARG A 56 4.68 -2.64 0.29
C ARG A 56 5.45 -1.54 -0.45
N GLU A 57 5.82 -1.76 -1.71
CA GLU A 57 6.52 -0.76 -2.54
C GLU A 57 5.72 0.55 -2.61
N THR A 58 4.41 0.47 -2.91
CA THR A 58 3.54 1.66 -2.91
C THR A 58 3.46 2.33 -1.53
N GLN A 59 3.42 1.56 -0.44
CA GLN A 59 3.38 2.10 0.93
C GLN A 59 4.70 2.77 1.34
N GLU A 60 5.84 2.22 0.91
CA GLU A 60 7.18 2.77 1.13
C GLU A 60 7.37 4.06 0.34
N GLU A 61 7.06 4.06 -0.97
CA GLU A 61 7.11 5.26 -1.82
C GLU A 61 6.27 6.41 -1.23
N LEU A 62 5.06 6.11 -0.77
CA LEU A 62 4.19 7.09 -0.11
C LEU A 62 4.79 7.66 1.17
N THR A 63 5.46 6.82 1.94
CA THR A 63 6.09 7.22 3.20
C THR A 63 7.30 8.11 2.92
N ASP A 64 8.10 7.75 1.91
CA ASP A 64 9.28 8.51 1.48
C ASP A 64 8.89 9.87 0.91
N GLU A 65 7.90 9.94 0.01
CA GLU A 65 7.40 11.20 -0.55
C GLU A 65 6.86 12.14 0.54
N ALA A 66 6.09 11.60 1.48
CA ALA A 66 5.56 12.38 2.61
C ALA A 66 6.69 12.87 3.52
N SER A 67 7.69 12.01 3.79
CA SER A 67 8.83 12.35 4.64
C SER A 67 9.73 13.41 4.01
N GLN A 68 10.01 13.32 2.70
CA GLN A 68 10.80 14.32 1.97
C GLN A 68 10.13 15.70 1.97
N LYS A 69 8.82 15.75 1.74
CA LYS A 69 8.06 17.01 1.78
C LYS A 69 8.03 17.60 3.19
N ALA A 70 7.86 16.76 4.22
CA ALA A 70 7.94 17.20 5.61
C ALA A 70 9.33 17.73 5.97
N GLU A 71 10.39 17.09 5.48
CA GLU A 71 11.78 17.54 5.67
C GLU A 71 12.03 18.90 5.01
N HIS A 72 11.55 19.10 3.77
CA HIS A 72 11.64 20.40 3.08
C HIS A 72 10.96 21.52 3.87
N ILE A 73 9.77 21.28 4.43
CA ILE A 73 9.06 22.24 5.29
C ILE A 73 9.86 22.55 6.56
N ASN A 74 10.51 21.55 7.16
CA ASN A 74 11.36 21.74 8.33
C ASN A 74 12.60 22.58 8.01
N GLN A 75 13.25 22.33 6.86
CA GLN A 75 14.40 23.12 6.41
C GLN A 75 14.02 24.59 6.15
N LEU A 76 12.88 24.84 5.48
CA LEU A 76 12.35 26.19 5.30
C LEU A 76 12.07 26.87 6.65
N SER A 77 11.51 26.13 7.61
CA SER A 77 11.24 26.65 8.96
C SER A 77 12.52 27.04 9.71
N GLU A 78 13.58 26.25 9.58
CA GLU A 78 14.89 26.55 10.16
C GLU A 78 15.52 27.79 9.50
N GLN A 79 15.48 27.88 8.16
CA GLN A 79 15.98 29.04 7.43
C GLN A 79 15.23 30.33 7.80
N ILE A 80 13.90 30.25 7.93
CA ILE A 80 13.08 31.37 8.41
C ILE A 80 13.53 31.79 9.82
N GLY A 81 13.68 30.85 10.75
CA GLY A 81 14.11 31.14 12.12
C GLY A 81 15.49 31.81 12.19
N THR A 82 16.46 31.31 11.43
CA THR A 82 17.82 31.89 11.40
C THR A 82 17.87 33.27 10.77
N LYS A 83 17.14 33.52 9.68
CA LYS A 83 17.07 34.84 9.04
C LYS A 83 16.31 35.85 9.89
N LEU A 84 15.24 35.42 10.56
CA LEU A 84 14.46 36.27 11.46
C LEU A 84 15.32 36.74 12.64
N ALA A 85 16.07 35.84 13.27
CA ALA A 85 16.99 36.19 14.36
C ALA A 85 18.08 37.19 13.90
N LYS A 86 18.63 37.02 12.70
CA LYS A 86 19.59 37.97 12.11
C LYS A 86 18.95 39.33 11.81
N ALA A 87 17.72 39.36 11.31
CA ALA A 87 16.99 40.58 11.02
C ALA A 87 16.67 41.38 12.29
N GLU A 88 16.33 40.69 13.39
CA GLU A 88 16.11 41.29 14.70
C GLU A 88 17.41 41.89 15.27
N GLN A 89 18.53 41.18 15.16
CA GLN A 89 19.83 41.67 15.62
C GLN A 89 20.26 42.94 14.86
N LEU A 90 20.21 42.92 13.52
CA LEU A 90 20.55 44.10 12.71
C LEU A 90 19.61 45.28 12.99
N GLY A 91 18.34 45.01 13.30
CA GLY A 91 17.39 46.02 13.74
C GLY A 91 17.79 46.66 15.09
N ALA A 92 18.24 45.85 16.05
CA ALA A 92 18.73 46.31 17.35
C ALA A 92 20.03 47.13 17.24
N ASP A 93 20.92 46.74 16.32
CA ASP A 93 22.19 47.44 16.06
C ASP A 93 22.01 48.75 15.25
N GLY A 94 20.77 49.05 14.81
CA GLY A 94 20.43 50.27 14.07
C GLY A 94 20.61 50.17 12.54
N HIS A 95 20.93 48.99 12.01
CA HIS A 95 21.04 48.70 10.58
C HIS A 95 19.66 48.44 9.95
N VAL A 96 18.79 49.46 9.97
CA VAL A 96 17.38 49.35 9.58
C VAL A 96 17.19 48.91 8.12
N GLU A 97 17.97 49.43 7.16
CA GLU A 97 17.83 49.03 5.75
C GLU A 97 18.17 47.56 5.51
N GLU A 98 19.19 47.02 6.18
CA GLU A 98 19.60 45.63 6.03
C GLU A 98 18.62 44.66 6.73
N SER A 99 18.11 45.04 7.90
CA SER A 99 17.03 44.32 8.58
C SER A 99 15.77 44.23 7.70
N LEU A 100 15.36 45.34 7.07
CA LEU A 100 14.21 45.35 6.15
C LEU A 100 14.40 44.45 4.92
N LYS A 101 15.63 44.32 4.39
CA LYS A 101 15.92 43.38 3.30
C LYS A 101 15.75 41.93 3.75
N LEU A 102 16.31 41.56 4.91
CA LEU A 102 16.16 40.22 5.45
C LEU A 102 14.70 39.87 5.79
N MET A 103 13.93 40.84 6.30
CA MET A 103 12.50 40.63 6.56
C MET A 103 11.71 40.33 5.28
N LYS A 104 12.02 40.98 4.15
CA LYS A 104 11.42 40.64 2.85
C LYS A 104 11.76 39.22 2.42
N GLU A 105 13.02 38.79 2.58
CA GLU A 105 13.41 37.41 2.29
C GLU A 105 12.69 36.40 3.20
N VAL A 106 12.44 36.75 4.46
CA VAL A 106 11.65 35.91 5.38
C VAL A 106 10.18 35.82 4.94
N GLU A 107 9.59 36.91 4.43
CA GLU A 107 8.23 36.88 3.88
C GLU A 107 8.14 35.98 2.64
N GLU A 108 9.13 36.03 1.75
CA GLU A 108 9.23 35.15 0.58
C GLU A 108 9.33 33.66 0.99
N LEU A 109 10.20 33.35 1.96
CA LEU A 109 10.33 31.99 2.49
C LEU A 109 9.06 31.50 3.21
N ASN A 110 8.34 32.38 3.90
CA ASN A 110 7.05 32.03 4.52
C ASN A 110 5.99 31.71 3.46
N LEU A 111 5.98 32.45 2.33
CA LEU A 111 5.08 32.16 1.22
C LEU A 111 5.41 30.79 0.60
N GLU A 112 6.69 30.48 0.41
CA GLU A 112 7.15 29.19 -0.12
C GLU A 112 6.85 28.03 0.84
N LYS A 113 7.05 28.23 2.15
CA LYS A 113 6.65 27.27 3.19
C LYS A 113 5.15 27.01 3.14
N GLY A 114 4.33 28.07 3.08
CA GLY A 114 2.88 27.94 3.00
C GLY A 114 2.41 27.19 1.76
N LYS A 115 3.07 27.39 0.61
CA LYS A 115 2.85 26.59 -0.61
C LYS A 115 3.23 25.12 -0.38
N SER A 116 4.41 24.85 0.17
CA SER A 116 4.88 23.49 0.43
C SER A 116 3.98 22.72 1.41
N GLU A 117 3.44 23.38 2.44
CA GLU A 117 2.47 22.81 3.37
C GLU A 117 1.13 22.50 2.70
N ALA A 118 0.64 23.42 1.85
CA ALA A 118 -0.56 23.19 1.04
C ALA A 118 -0.36 22.05 0.04
N ASP A 119 0.82 21.96 -0.56
CA ASP A 119 1.21 20.90 -1.48
C ASP A 119 1.32 19.57 -0.75
N LEU A 120 1.91 19.48 0.44
CA LEU A 120 1.90 18.24 1.24
C LEU A 120 0.48 17.79 1.57
N ARG A 121 -0.39 18.74 1.93
CA ARG A 121 -1.80 18.46 2.26
C ARG A 121 -2.61 17.98 1.05
N THR A 122 -2.27 18.47 -0.15
CA THR A 122 -3.01 18.17 -1.39
C THR A 122 -2.41 16.99 -2.16
N ALA A 123 -1.09 16.83 -2.08
CA ALA A 123 -0.32 15.82 -2.81
C ALA A 123 -0.26 14.47 -2.09
N ILE A 124 -0.91 14.32 -0.94
CA ILE A 124 -1.33 13.01 -0.44
C ILE A 124 -2.83 12.89 -0.77
N PRO A 125 -3.20 12.41 -1.97
CA PRO A 125 -4.60 12.17 -2.28
C PRO A 125 -5.20 11.23 -1.24
N THR A 126 -6.45 11.49 -0.84
CA THR A 126 -7.20 10.60 0.04
C THR A 126 -7.18 9.14 -0.45
N SER A 127 -7.17 8.95 -1.78
CA SER A 127 -7.07 7.64 -2.44
C SER A 127 -5.73 6.93 -2.19
N THR A 128 -4.62 7.67 -2.18
CA THR A 128 -3.28 7.11 -1.98
C THR A 128 -3.03 6.82 -0.50
N TYR A 129 -3.57 7.67 0.40
CA TYR A 129 -3.64 7.35 1.84
C TYR A 129 -4.52 6.12 2.14
N GLN A 130 -5.54 5.82 1.32
CA GLN A 130 -6.28 4.56 1.47
C GLN A 130 -5.39 3.34 1.22
N GLN A 131 -4.40 3.43 0.32
CA GLN A 131 -3.50 2.30 0.03
C GLN A 131 -2.60 1.94 1.23
N GLN A 132 -2.23 2.90 2.07
CA GLN A 132 -1.57 2.62 3.37
C GLN A 132 -2.46 1.84 4.34
N LYS A 133 -3.78 1.86 4.13
CA LYS A 133 -4.77 1.17 4.98
C LYS A 133 -5.23 -0.15 4.39
N LEU A 134 -4.56 -0.65 3.37
CA LEU A 134 -4.84 -1.96 2.78
C LEU A 134 -3.90 -3.03 3.34
N ARG A 135 -4.40 -4.26 3.32
CA ARG A 135 -3.64 -5.51 3.49
C ARG A 135 -4.04 -6.48 2.39
N VAL A 136 -3.22 -7.49 2.13
CA VAL A 136 -3.54 -8.56 1.18
C VAL A 136 -4.19 -9.73 1.93
N CYS A 137 -5.26 -10.30 1.36
CA CYS A 137 -5.86 -11.54 1.85
C CYS A 137 -4.98 -12.74 1.48
N GLU A 138 -4.63 -13.58 2.46
CA GLU A 138 -3.80 -14.77 2.25
C GLU A 138 -4.47 -15.87 1.43
N VAL A 139 -5.80 -15.85 1.31
CA VAL A 139 -6.57 -16.92 0.66
C VAL A 139 -6.82 -16.63 -0.82
N CYS A 140 -7.15 -15.39 -1.16
CA CYS A 140 -7.56 -15.00 -2.52
C CYS A 140 -6.75 -13.85 -3.12
N SER A 141 -5.70 -13.40 -2.43
CA SER A 141 -4.79 -12.32 -2.84
C SER A 141 -5.45 -10.96 -3.08
N ALA A 142 -6.71 -10.77 -2.69
CA ALA A 142 -7.43 -9.51 -2.83
C ALA A 142 -6.97 -8.48 -1.78
N TYR A 143 -7.05 -7.19 -2.11
CA TYR A 143 -6.80 -6.12 -1.16
C TYR A 143 -8.01 -5.87 -0.25
N LEU A 144 -7.78 -5.85 1.05
CA LEU A 144 -8.77 -5.61 2.09
C LEU A 144 -8.37 -4.40 2.93
N GLY A 145 -9.34 -3.63 3.43
CA GLY A 145 -9.08 -2.59 4.41
C GLY A 145 -8.66 -3.18 5.74
N VAL A 146 -7.62 -2.63 6.36
CA VAL A 146 -7.17 -3.02 7.71
C VAL A 146 -8.29 -2.81 8.74
N HIS A 147 -9.12 -1.77 8.52
CA HIS A 147 -10.22 -1.38 9.39
C HIS A 147 -11.61 -1.71 8.83
N ASP A 148 -11.69 -2.67 7.89
CA ASP A 148 -12.99 -3.14 7.44
C ASP A 148 -13.76 -3.81 8.58
N ASN A 149 -15.07 -3.54 8.65
CA ASN A 149 -15.96 -4.12 9.65
C ASN A 149 -16.32 -5.58 9.31
N ASP A 150 -16.80 -6.31 10.32
CA ASP A 150 -17.14 -7.74 10.19
C ASP A 150 -18.14 -8.02 9.07
N ARG A 151 -19.07 -7.11 8.79
CA ARG A 151 -20.01 -7.27 7.67
C ARG A 151 -19.30 -7.27 6.32
N ARG A 152 -18.38 -6.33 6.06
CA ARG A 152 -17.60 -6.29 4.81
C ARG A 152 -16.67 -7.49 4.69
N LEU A 153 -16.07 -7.92 5.80
CA LEU A 153 -15.24 -9.12 5.82
C LEU A 153 -16.07 -10.38 5.54
N ALA A 154 -17.28 -10.48 6.10
CA ALA A 154 -18.20 -11.57 5.81
C ALA A 154 -18.61 -11.60 4.33
N ASP A 155 -18.87 -10.44 3.71
CA ASP A 155 -19.15 -10.36 2.27
C ASP A 155 -17.95 -10.85 1.44
N HIS A 156 -16.72 -10.56 1.88
CA HIS A 156 -15.50 -11.05 1.23
C HIS A 156 -15.33 -12.57 1.35
N PHE A 157 -15.51 -13.12 2.55
CA PHE A 157 -15.34 -14.57 2.80
C PHE A 157 -16.54 -15.41 2.34
N GLY A 158 -17.71 -14.78 2.17
CA GLY A 158 -18.95 -15.43 1.74
C GLY A 158 -19.20 -15.38 0.23
N GLY A 159 -18.46 -14.58 -0.53
CA GLY A 159 -18.52 -14.55 -1.99
C GLY A 159 -17.73 -15.67 -2.64
N GLU A 160 -18.15 -16.13 -3.82
CA GLU A 160 -17.27 -16.91 -4.69
C GLU A 160 -16.12 -16.00 -5.16
N ALA A 161 -14.88 -16.41 -4.88
CA ALA A 161 -13.70 -15.71 -5.35
C ALA A 161 -13.68 -15.69 -6.89
N ALA A 162 -13.81 -14.51 -7.49
CA ALA A 162 -13.79 -14.31 -8.94
C ALA A 162 -12.46 -14.71 -9.60
#